data_AF-A0A919HNA8-F1
#
_entry.id   AF-A0A919HNA8-F1
#
_cell.length_a   1.000
_cell.length_b   1.000
_cell.length_c   1.000
_cell.angle_alpha   90.00
_cell.angle_beta   90.00
_cell.angle_gamma   90.00
#
_symmetry.space_group_name_H-M   'P 1'
#
loop_
_entity.id
_entity.type
_entity.pdbx_description
1 polymer ?
#
loop_
_entity_poly.entity_id
_entity_poly.type
_entity_poly.pdbx_seq_one_letter_code
_entity_poly.pdbx_strand_id
1 'polypeptide(L)'
;MVLALGGYGLFGVELFVCGDEVIFSEVSPRPHDTGMVTLISQDLSEFALHVRAFLGLPVGAIRQYGPAASAVILPQLSSQNVSFGQLQSAVGAGLQLRLFGKPEIDGTRRRGNPRRRRFG
;
A
#
# COMPACT_ATOMS: atom_id res chain seq x y z
N MET A 1 -0.85 -8.22 -20.79
CA MET A 1 -2.11 -7.46 -20.93
C MET A 1 -3.23 -8.31 -20.35
N VAL A 2 -4.06 -7.78 -19.45
CA VAL A 2 -5.24 -8.51 -18.98
C VAL A 2 -6.32 -8.36 -20.04
N LEU A 3 -6.51 -9.40 -20.87
CA LEU A 3 -7.34 -9.35 -22.09
C LEU A 3 -8.79 -8.95 -21.80
N ALA A 4 -9.34 -9.37 -20.65
CA ALA A 4 -10.73 -9.11 -20.27
C ALA A 4 -10.99 -7.70 -19.69
N LEU A 5 -9.95 -6.99 -19.23
CA LEU A 5 -10.08 -5.68 -18.57
C LEU A 5 -9.62 -4.50 -19.45
N GLY A 6 -9.05 -4.76 -20.63
CA GLY A 6 -8.72 -3.75 -21.64
C GLY A 6 -7.69 -2.69 -21.23
N GLY A 7 -7.03 -2.83 -20.06
CA GLY A 7 -6.16 -1.80 -19.49
C GLY A 7 -4.68 -2.19 -19.40
N TYR A 8 -3.83 -1.16 -19.44
CA TYR A 8 -2.40 -1.22 -19.16
C TYR A 8 -2.14 -0.72 -17.75
N GLY A 9 -1.22 -1.36 -17.04
CA GLY A 9 -0.87 -1.00 -15.68
C GLY A 9 -1.02 -2.14 -14.68
N LEU A 10 -1.03 -1.75 -13.41
CA LEU A 10 -1.25 -2.61 -12.26
C LEU A 10 -2.74 -2.61 -11.86
N PHE A 11 -3.24 -3.79 -11.52
CA PHE A 11 -4.60 -4.01 -11.03
C PHE A 11 -4.54 -4.62 -9.63
N GLY A 12 -5.17 -3.96 -8.66
CA GLY A 12 -5.45 -4.56 -7.36
C GLY A 12 -6.71 -5.42 -7.48
N VAL A 13 -6.65 -6.67 -7.01
CA VAL A 13 -7.81 -7.58 -6.98
C VAL A 13 -8.02 -8.02 -5.55
N GLU A 14 -9.23 -7.82 -5.04
CA GLU A 14 -9.63 -8.29 -3.71
C GLU A 14 -10.49 -9.54 -3.85
N LEU A 15 -10.21 -10.51 -2.97
CA LEU A 15 -10.82 -11.83 -2.97
C LEU A 15 -11.29 -12.15 -1.55
N PHE A 16 -12.43 -12.85 -1.44
CA PHE A 16 -12.81 -13.54 -0.22
C PHE A 16 -12.42 -15.01 -0.32
N VAL A 17 -11.95 -15.58 0.78
CA VAL A 17 -11.66 -17.02 0.90
C VAL A 17 -12.65 -17.62 1.90
N CYS A 18 -13.47 -18.56 1.45
CA CYS A 18 -14.48 -19.25 2.25
C CYS A 18 -14.25 -20.77 2.16
N GLY A 19 -13.53 -21.33 3.13
CA GLY A 19 -13.06 -22.71 3.03
C GLY A 19 -12.15 -22.88 1.81
N ASP A 20 -12.52 -23.78 0.90
CA ASP A 20 -11.79 -24.05 -0.35
C ASP A 20 -12.24 -23.15 -1.52
N GLU A 21 -13.24 -22.27 -1.31
CA GLU A 21 -13.73 -21.35 -2.34
C GLU A 21 -12.99 -20.01 -2.32
N VAL A 22 -12.61 -19.53 -3.51
CA VAL A 22 -12.07 -18.18 -3.73
C VAL A 22 -13.06 -17.37 -4.54
N ILE A 23 -13.61 -16.33 -3.93
CA ILE A 23 -14.68 -15.51 -4.49
C ILE A 23 -14.13 -14.13 -4.84
N PHE A 24 -14.37 -13.69 -6.07
CA PHE A 24 -14.03 -12.32 -6.48
C PHE A 24 -14.86 -11.30 -5.69
N SER A 25 -14.19 -10.32 -5.10
CA SER A 25 -14.85 -9.18 -4.45
C SER A 25 -14.85 -7.97 -5.37
N GLU A 26 -13.67 -7.43 -5.67
CA GLU A 26 -13.53 -6.24 -6.49
C GLU A 26 -12.20 -6.17 -7.26
N VAL A 27 -12.15 -5.27 -8.24
CA VAL A 27 -10.95 -4.93 -9.00
C VAL A 27 -10.78 -3.42 -9.07
N SER A 28 -9.56 -2.96 -8.79
CA SER A 28 -9.12 -1.58 -8.92
C SER A 28 -8.03 -1.50 -10.00
N PRO A 29 -8.27 -0.83 -11.14
CA PRO A 29 -7.30 -0.73 -12.25
C PRO A 29 -6.24 0.36 -11.99
N ARG A 30 -5.65 0.35 -10.79
CA ARG A 30 -4.71 1.36 -10.30
C ARG A 30 -3.95 0.81 -9.08
N PRO A 31 -2.83 1.45 -8.67
CA PRO A 31 -2.25 1.23 -7.34
C PRO A 31 -3.30 1.33 -6.24
N HIS A 32 -3.17 0.45 -5.26
CA HIS A 32 -4.18 0.25 -4.22
C HIS A 32 -3.58 0.44 -2.83
N ASP A 33 -4.38 0.90 -1.86
CA ASP A 33 -3.87 1.21 -0.51
C ASP A 33 -3.21 -0.02 0.16
N THR A 34 -3.71 -1.22 -0.13
CA THR A 34 -3.14 -2.49 0.35
C THR A 34 -1.80 -2.84 -0.30
N GLY A 35 -1.53 -2.30 -1.50
CA GLY A 35 -0.26 -2.43 -2.23
C GLY A 35 0.89 -1.63 -1.63
N MET A 36 0.65 -0.75 -0.66
CA MET A 36 1.68 0.05 0.00
C MET A 36 2.76 -0.79 0.71
N VAL A 37 2.48 -2.07 1.00
CA VAL A 37 3.46 -3.05 1.51
C VAL A 37 4.59 -3.33 0.51
N THR A 38 4.32 -3.18 -0.80
CA THR A 38 5.30 -3.39 -1.88
C THR A 38 6.49 -2.43 -1.79
N LEU A 39 6.32 -1.28 -1.12
CA LEU A 39 7.39 -0.30 -0.91
C LEU A 39 8.55 -0.82 -0.05
N ILE A 40 8.42 -1.96 0.63
CA ILE A 40 9.53 -2.64 1.32
C ILE A 40 9.60 -4.14 1.18
N SER A 41 8.52 -4.81 0.77
CA SER A 41 8.55 -6.27 0.64
C SER A 41 9.39 -6.72 -0.54
N GLN A 42 9.66 -5.85 -1.51
CA GLN A 42 10.26 -6.23 -2.78
C GLN A 42 11.03 -5.08 -3.44
N ASP A 43 11.77 -5.41 -4.50
CA ASP A 43 12.61 -4.49 -5.28
C ASP A 43 11.82 -3.50 -6.15
N LEU A 44 10.64 -3.88 -6.64
CA LEU A 44 9.75 -3.02 -7.42
C LEU A 44 8.42 -2.78 -6.72
N SER A 45 8.15 -1.53 -6.35
CA SER A 45 6.85 -1.16 -5.75
C SER A 45 5.71 -1.23 -6.76
N GLU A 46 4.48 -1.30 -6.27
CA GLU A 46 3.27 -1.23 -7.12
C GLU A 46 3.28 0.00 -8.05
N PHE A 47 3.85 1.12 -7.60
CA PHE A 47 3.97 2.34 -8.40
C PHE A 47 4.98 2.17 -9.52
N ALA A 48 6.14 1.58 -9.23
CA ALA A 48 7.16 1.30 -10.23
C ALA A 48 6.63 0.30 -11.28
N LEU A 49 5.92 -0.74 -10.83
CA LEU A 49 5.27 -1.71 -11.70
C LEU A 49 4.18 -1.08 -12.57
N HIS A 50 3.34 -0.24 -11.98
CA HIS A 50 2.29 0.47 -12.71
C HIS A 50 2.87 1.37 -13.81
N VAL A 51 3.92 2.16 -13.49
CA VAL A 51 4.60 3.01 -14.48
C VAL A 51 5.28 2.17 -15.56
N ARG A 52 5.97 1.09 -15.22
CA ARG A 52 6.62 0.21 -16.22
C ARG A 52 5.59 -0.38 -17.17
N ALA A 53 4.49 -0.90 -16.64
CA ALA A 53 3.42 -1.47 -17.44
C ALA A 53 2.74 -0.41 -18.34
N PHE A 54 2.54 0.80 -17.83
CA PHE A 54 2.01 1.92 -18.61
C PHE A 54 2.94 2.35 -19.74
N LEU A 55 4.26 2.40 -19.49
CA LEU A 55 5.28 2.80 -20.46
C LEU A 55 5.75 1.65 -21.38
N GLY A 56 5.21 0.44 -21.24
CA GLY A 56 5.65 -0.74 -22.01
C GLY A 56 7.07 -1.22 -21.66
N LEU A 57 7.60 -0.84 -20.50
CA LEU A 57 8.91 -1.26 -20.02
C LEU A 57 8.87 -2.69 -19.46
N PRO A 58 9.98 -3.45 -19.54
CA PRO A 58 10.05 -4.79 -18.98
C PRO A 58 9.89 -4.75 -17.45
N VAL A 59 8.97 -5.55 -16.93
CA VAL A 59 8.80 -5.74 -15.48
C VAL A 59 9.89 -6.66 -14.92
N GLY A 60 10.18 -7.76 -15.61
CA GLY A 60 11.16 -8.75 -15.16
C GLY A 60 10.68 -9.59 -13.96
N ALA A 61 11.60 -10.36 -13.38
CA ALA A 61 11.34 -11.08 -12.13
C ALA A 61 11.36 -10.10 -10.95
N ILE A 62 10.40 -10.26 -10.03
CA ILE A 62 10.30 -9.45 -8.81
C ILE A 62 11.03 -10.18 -7.67
N ARG A 63 11.99 -9.52 -7.03
CA ARG A 63 12.69 -10.06 -5.87
C ARG A 63 11.99 -9.64 -4.58
N GLN A 64 11.54 -10.63 -3.81
CA GLN A 64 11.01 -10.41 -2.45
C GLN A 64 12.15 -10.39 -1.41
N TYR A 65 12.07 -9.48 -0.44
CA TYR A 65 13.01 -9.34 0.67
C TYR A 65 12.59 -10.09 1.94
N GLY A 66 11.37 -10.64 1.95
CA GLY A 66 10.81 -11.41 3.05
C GLY A 66 9.51 -10.83 3.60
N PRO A 67 9.00 -11.39 4.72
CA PRO A 67 7.72 -10.97 5.30
C PRO A 67 7.71 -9.49 5.67
N ALA A 68 6.63 -8.80 5.30
CA ALA A 68 6.39 -7.40 5.56
C ALA A 68 4.92 -7.16 5.88
N ALA A 69 4.65 -6.09 6.64
CA ALA A 69 3.30 -5.70 7.02
C ALA A 69 3.17 -4.18 6.94
N SER A 70 1.94 -3.69 6.81
CA SER A 70 1.67 -2.28 6.65
C SER A 70 0.22 -1.99 7.10
N ALA A 71 -0.03 -1.08 8.05
CA ALA A 71 -1.38 -0.83 8.62
C ALA A 71 -1.90 0.63 8.64
N VAL A 72 -3.00 1.05 8.03
CA VAL A 72 -3.28 2.51 7.90
C VAL A 72 -3.49 3.23 9.27
N ILE A 73 -2.84 4.39 9.51
CA ILE A 73 -3.09 5.30 10.64
C ILE A 73 -4.32 6.10 10.25
N LEU A 74 -5.39 5.92 11.01
CA LEU A 74 -6.69 6.54 10.78
C LEU A 74 -7.03 7.41 11.98
N PRO A 75 -6.56 8.66 12.03
CA PRO A 75 -6.93 9.55 13.12
C PRO A 75 -8.40 9.96 13.00
N GLN A 76 -9.10 9.99 14.14
CA GLN A 76 -10.42 10.61 14.29
C GLN A 76 -10.25 11.95 15.00
N LEU A 77 -10.08 13.03 14.24
CA LEU A 77 -9.96 14.38 14.79
C LEU A 77 -10.43 15.42 13.77
N SER A 78 -10.86 16.59 14.24
CA SER A 78 -11.12 17.75 13.39
C SER A 78 -10.05 18.80 13.67
N SER A 79 -9.28 19.18 12.65
CA SER A 79 -8.19 20.16 12.78
C SER A 79 -7.81 20.76 11.44
N GLN A 80 -7.57 22.07 11.41
CA GLN A 80 -7.00 22.79 10.27
C GLN A 80 -5.46 22.96 10.37
N ASN A 81 -4.85 22.42 11.42
CA ASN A 81 -3.42 22.53 11.66
C ASN A 81 -2.86 21.17 12.11
N VAL A 82 -2.77 20.26 11.14
CA VAL A 82 -2.28 18.89 11.39
C VAL A 82 -0.77 18.93 11.60
N SER A 83 -0.33 18.56 12.80
CA SER A 83 1.09 18.38 13.14
C SER A 83 1.35 16.94 13.59
N PHE A 84 2.60 16.49 13.44
CA PHE A 84 3.02 15.14 13.83
C PHE A 84 4.12 15.25 14.89
N GLY A 85 3.81 14.83 16.11
CA GLY A 85 4.77 14.75 17.22
C GLY A 85 5.37 13.36 17.38
N GLN A 86 6.36 13.24 18.26
CA GLN A 86 6.94 11.97 18.71
C GLN A 86 7.46 11.06 17.58
N LEU A 87 7.93 11.66 16.47
CA LEU A 87 8.40 10.92 15.30
C LEU A 87 9.61 10.05 15.63
N GLN A 88 10.49 10.51 16.52
CA GLN A 88 11.71 9.81 16.92
C GLN A 88 11.41 8.47 17.60
N SER A 89 10.37 8.38 18.43
CA SER A 89 9.92 7.11 19.01
C SER A 89 9.12 6.26 18.02
N ALA A 90 8.49 6.88 17.02
CA ALA A 90 7.74 6.20 15.98
C ALA A 90 8.62 5.64 14.86
N VAL A 91 9.91 5.97 14.81
CA VAL A 91 10.86 5.48 13.80
C VAL A 91 12.00 4.71 14.49
N GLY A 92 12.11 3.42 14.18
CA GLY A 92 13.09 2.51 14.79
C GLY A 92 12.87 1.04 14.35
N ALA A 93 13.86 0.16 14.56
CA ALA A 93 13.76 -1.28 14.28
C ALA A 93 13.32 -1.68 12.85
N GLY A 94 13.64 -0.87 11.83
CA GLY A 94 13.29 -1.14 10.43
C GLY A 94 11.88 -0.67 10.00
N LEU A 95 11.18 0.06 10.86
CA LEU A 95 9.92 0.73 10.53
C LEU A 95 10.16 1.93 9.60
N GLN A 96 9.35 2.06 8.54
CA GLN A 96 9.30 3.29 7.74
C GLN A 96 7.92 3.91 7.87
N LEU A 97 7.89 5.22 8.13
CA LEU A 97 6.67 6.02 8.26
C LEU A 97 6.45 6.85 7.00
N ARG A 98 5.21 6.91 6.50
CA ARG A 98 4.81 7.74 5.35
C ARG A 98 3.63 8.61 5.74
N LEU A 99 3.87 9.91 5.85
CA LEU A 99 2.88 10.90 6.25
C LEU A 99 2.46 11.71 5.03
N PHE A 100 1.18 11.64 4.67
CA PHE A 100 0.62 12.42 3.57
C PHE A 100 0.16 13.77 4.11
N GLY A 101 0.86 14.84 3.75
CA GLY A 101 0.74 16.21 4.30
C GLY A 101 -0.53 16.97 3.91
N LYS A 102 -1.72 16.39 4.11
CA LYS A 102 -2.98 17.13 3.92
C LYS A 102 -3.17 18.12 5.09
N PRO A 103 -3.42 19.42 4.82
CA PRO A 103 -3.41 20.49 5.84
C PRO A 103 -4.57 20.38 6.85
N GLU A 104 -5.67 19.75 6.45
CA GLU A 104 -6.89 19.65 7.25
C GLU A 104 -7.32 18.19 7.47
N ILE A 105 -7.95 17.91 8.60
CA ILE A 105 -8.69 16.67 8.89
C ILE A 105 -10.07 17.06 9.39
N ASP A 106 -11.09 16.40 8.85
CA ASP A 106 -12.45 16.43 9.36
C ASP A 106 -12.98 14.99 9.36
N GLY A 107 -13.20 14.42 10.54
CA GLY A 107 -13.64 13.02 10.72
C GLY A 107 -12.56 11.94 10.44
N THR A 108 -13.01 10.74 10.06
CA THR A 108 -12.17 9.58 9.72
C THR A 108 -11.59 9.68 8.30
N ARG A 109 -10.31 10.03 8.15
CA ARG A 109 -9.62 9.99 6.84
C ARG A 109 -8.38 9.07 6.87
N ARG A 110 -8.27 8.16 5.90
CA ARG A 110 -7.13 7.23 5.68
C ARG A 110 -5.78 7.97 5.68
N ARG A 111 -4.89 7.71 6.63
CA ARG A 111 -3.56 8.36 6.78
C ARG A 111 -2.38 7.39 7.12
N GLY A 112 -2.13 6.34 6.31
CA GLY A 112 -0.76 5.77 6.11
C GLY A 112 -0.27 4.62 7.04
N ASN A 113 0.54 3.68 6.51
CA ASN A 113 0.88 2.40 7.18
C ASN A 113 2.07 2.40 8.19
N PRO A 114 1.98 2.10 9.51
CA PRO A 114 3.09 1.59 10.31
C PRO A 114 3.32 0.12 9.98
N ARG A 115 4.60 -0.26 9.96
CA ARG A 115 5.12 -1.60 9.65
C ARG A 115 5.83 -2.18 10.87
N ARG A 116 5.27 -3.19 11.52
CA ARG A 116 5.93 -3.89 12.63
C ARG A 116 6.50 -5.21 12.13
N ARG A 117 7.81 -5.42 12.27
CA ARG A 117 8.45 -6.74 12.16
C ARG A 117 8.22 -7.46 13.50
N ARG A 118 7.44 -8.55 13.52
CA ARG A 118 7.40 -9.47 14.67
C ARG A 118 8.27 -10.68 14.31
N PHE A 119 9.33 -10.89 15.09
CA PHE A 119 9.97 -12.19 15.18
C PHE A 119 9.17 -13.03 16.18
N GLY A 120 8.82 -14.24 15.76
CA GLY A 120 8.29 -15.34 16.54
C GLY A 120 8.79 -16.61 15.88
#